data_AF-A0A816TZI3-F1
#
_entry.id   AF-A0A816TZI3-F1
#
_cell.length_a   1.000
_cell.length_b   1.000
_cell.length_c   1.000
_cell.angle_alpha   90.00
_cell.angle_beta   90.00
_cell.angle_gamma   90.00
#
_symmetry.space_group_name_H-M   'P 1'
#
loop_
_entity.id
_entity.type
_entity.pdbx_description
1 polymer ?
#
loop_
_entity_poly.entity_id
_entity_poly.type
_entity_poly.pdbx_seq_one_letter_code
_entity_poly.pdbx_strand_id
1 'polypeptide(L)'
;MEINVEAATIKPQATARGLDVIFDNKLNWRSHIKHIESKLASRINLLRFLSRSCADAEPNIETMLNLFKSLVRTIITYGSHTLLTANDNVWERLQITQNKALRAVLGVPFYTFVYADIDGTLR
;
A
#
# COMPACT_ATOMS: atom_id res chain seq x y z
N MET A 1 20.31 -11.49 25.28
CA MET A 1 21.11 -10.31 25.67
C MET A 1 20.13 -9.20 25.97
N GLU A 2 20.04 -8.80 27.24
CA GLU A 2 19.25 -7.64 27.67
C GLU A 2 20.15 -6.41 27.59
N ILE A 3 19.73 -5.41 26.82
CA ILE A 3 20.47 -4.16 26.62
C ILE A 3 19.85 -3.13 27.56
N ASN A 4 20.64 -2.63 28.52
CA ASN A 4 20.18 -1.68 29.52
C ASN A 4 20.56 -0.27 29.10
N VAL A 5 19.57 0.58 28.81
CA VAL A 5 19.75 2.01 28.57
C VAL A 5 18.90 2.75 29.62
N GLU A 6 19.58 3.30 30.62
CA GLU A 6 19.15 4.31 31.61
C GLU A 6 17.66 4.33 32.03
N ALA A 7 17.20 3.22 32.66
CA ALA A 7 15.96 3.07 33.43
C ALA A 7 14.72 2.45 32.73
N ALA A 8 14.86 1.86 31.56
CA ALA A 8 13.81 1.00 30.98
C ALA A 8 14.36 -0.36 30.52
N THR A 9 13.92 -1.45 31.14
CA THR A 9 14.23 -2.81 30.68
C THR A 9 13.46 -3.11 29.39
N ILE A 10 14.13 -2.96 28.23
CA ILE A 10 13.52 -3.24 26.93
C ILE A 10 13.57 -4.75 26.70
N LYS A 11 12.42 -5.41 26.91
CA LYS A 11 12.25 -6.80 26.48
C LYS A 11 12.34 -6.86 24.95
N PRO A 12 13.06 -7.83 24.36
CA PRO A 12 13.10 -7.99 22.91
C PRO A 12 11.67 -8.29 22.42
N GLN A 13 11.03 -7.30 21.80
CA GLN A 13 9.71 -7.45 21.23
C GLN A 13 9.87 -8.01 19.81
N ALA A 14 9.11 -9.07 19.50
CA ALA A 14 9.19 -9.74 18.20
C ALA A 14 8.85 -8.80 17.02
N THR A 15 8.10 -7.74 17.28
CA THR A 15 7.76 -6.71 16.30
C THR A 15 7.86 -5.31 16.91
N ALA A 16 8.63 -4.42 16.26
CA ALA A 16 8.71 -3.02 16.64
C ALA A 16 7.89 -2.17 15.66
N ARG A 17 7.02 -1.29 16.18
CA ARG A 17 6.26 -0.34 15.35
C ARG A 17 6.92 1.03 15.45
N GLY A 18 7.36 1.58 14.33
CA GLY A 18 7.88 2.93 14.23
C GLY A 18 7.38 3.59 12.95
N LEU A 19 6.85 4.82 13.04
CA LEU A 19 6.37 5.59 11.89
C LEU A 19 5.40 4.81 10.95
N ASP A 20 4.50 4.03 11.54
CA ASP A 20 3.53 3.15 10.84
C ASP A 20 4.18 1.98 10.05
N VAL A 21 5.46 1.75 10.27
CA VAL A 21 6.24 0.61 9.77
C VAL A 21 6.34 -0.44 10.87
N ILE A 22 6.14 -1.70 10.51
CA ILE A 22 6.23 -2.83 11.42
C ILE A 22 7.50 -3.61 11.07
N PHE A 23 8.51 -3.46 11.91
CA PHE A 23 9.76 -4.22 11.82
C PHE A 23 9.56 -5.58 12.46
N ASP A 24 9.77 -6.64 11.69
CA ASP A 24 9.78 -8.03 12.17
C ASP A 24 11.22 -8.42 12.52
N ASN A 25 11.42 -9.25 13.54
CA ASN A 25 12.75 -9.69 14.01
C ASN A 25 13.59 -10.37 12.92
N LYS A 26 12.94 -10.93 11.89
CA LYS A 26 13.60 -11.53 10.71
C LYS A 26 13.46 -10.70 9.43
N LEU A 27 12.96 -9.45 9.51
CA LEU A 27 12.68 -8.60 8.34
C LEU A 27 11.89 -9.33 7.24
N ASN A 28 10.99 -10.23 7.63
CA ASN A 28 10.16 -10.98 6.67
C ASN A 28 9.09 -10.09 6.02
N TRP A 29 8.85 -8.88 6.53
CA TRP A 29 7.87 -7.88 6.07
C TRP A 29 6.41 -8.36 5.94
N ARG A 30 6.09 -9.62 6.27
CA ARG A 30 4.74 -10.21 6.13
C ARG A 30 3.70 -9.46 6.96
N SER A 31 4.04 -9.15 8.21
CA SER A 31 3.18 -8.39 9.13
C SER A 31 3.00 -6.95 8.65
N HIS A 32 4.05 -6.36 8.08
CA HIS A 32 4.00 -5.02 7.52
C HIS A 32 3.12 -4.93 6.28
N ILE A 33 3.24 -5.87 5.34
CA ILE A 33 2.39 -5.91 4.14
C ILE A 33 0.92 -6.08 4.53
N LYS A 34 0.59 -7.00 5.45
CA LYS A 34 -0.80 -7.17 5.90
C LYS A 34 -1.39 -5.87 6.46
N HIS A 35 -0.57 -5.11 7.18
CA HIS A 35 -0.97 -3.80 7.69
C HIS A 35 -1.22 -2.79 6.56
N ILE A 36 -0.31 -2.72 5.59
CA ILE A 36 -0.46 -1.87 4.40
C ILE A 36 -1.69 -2.28 3.58
N GLU A 37 -1.90 -3.57 3.31
CA GLU A 37 -3.04 -4.11 2.57
C GLU A 37 -4.36 -3.73 3.24
N SER A 38 -4.44 -3.86 4.57
CA SER A 38 -5.63 -3.44 5.34
C SER A 38 -5.89 -1.94 5.21
N LYS A 39 -4.84 -1.12 5.31
CA LYS A 39 -4.92 0.35 5.16
C LYS A 39 -5.28 0.77 3.74
N LEU A 40 -4.81 0.05 2.74
CA LEU A 40 -5.14 0.28 1.33
C LEU A 40 -6.54 -0.20 0.99
N ALA A 41 -7.02 -1.29 1.58
CA ALA A 41 -8.35 -1.82 1.32
C ALA A 41 -9.47 -0.80 1.59
N SER A 42 -9.39 -0.06 2.70
CA SER A 42 -10.36 1.01 3.01
C SER A 42 -10.33 2.14 1.98
N ARG A 43 -9.14 2.54 1.53
CA ARG A 43 -8.94 3.58 0.51
C ARG A 43 -9.41 3.16 -0.86
N ILE A 44 -9.17 1.91 -1.23
CA ILE A 44 -9.67 1.32 -2.48
C ILE A 44 -11.19 1.27 -2.48
N ASN A 45 -11.80 0.94 -1.34
CA ASN A 45 -13.26 0.94 -1.22
C ASN A 45 -13.84 2.35 -1.36
N LEU A 46 -13.17 3.36 -0.78
CA LEU A 46 -13.52 4.77 -0.97
C LEU A 46 -13.40 5.16 -2.45
N LEU A 47 -12.28 4.85 -3.11
CA LEU A 47 -12.08 5.13 -4.54
C LEU A 47 -13.16 4.44 -5.39
N ARG A 48 -13.53 3.21 -5.06
CA ARG A 48 -14.60 2.47 -5.74
C ARG A 48 -15.97 3.12 -5.53
N PHE A 49 -16.25 3.62 -4.33
CA PHE A 49 -17.48 4.36 -4.04
C PHE A 49 -17.53 5.66 -4.85
N LEU A 50 -16.46 6.46 -4.81
CA LEU A 50 -16.37 7.71 -5.57
C LEU A 50 -16.46 7.48 -7.08
N SER A 51 -15.79 6.46 -7.61
CA SER A 51 -15.86 6.10 -9.02
C SER A 51 -17.29 5.77 -9.46
N ARG A 52 -18.07 5.10 -8.61
CA ARG A 52 -19.49 4.80 -8.87
C ARG A 52 -20.40 6.02 -8.73
N SER A 53 -20.20 6.84 -7.69
CA SER A 53 -20.99 8.06 -7.48
C SER A 53 -20.73 9.13 -8.54
N CYS A 54 -19.52 9.19 -9.08
CA CYS A 54 -19.18 10.07 -10.20
C CYS A 54 -19.49 9.45 -11.56
N ALA A 55 -20.10 8.27 -11.66
CA ALA A 55 -20.45 7.69 -12.96
C ALA A 55 -21.61 8.43 -13.64
N ASP A 56 -22.45 9.12 -12.85
CA ASP A 56 -23.59 9.90 -13.35
C ASP A 56 -23.20 11.33 -13.79
N ALA A 57 -22.04 11.82 -13.36
CA ALA A 57 -21.40 13.05 -13.87
C ALA A 57 -20.32 12.64 -14.87
N GLU A 58 -19.96 13.48 -15.85
CA GLU A 58 -18.87 13.16 -16.79
C GLU A 58 -17.63 12.66 -16.01
N PRO A 59 -17.20 11.40 -16.21
CA PRO A 59 -16.18 10.81 -15.37
C PRO A 59 -14.84 11.45 -15.71
N ASN A 60 -14.41 12.41 -14.90
CA ASN A 60 -13.09 13.00 -15.03
C ASN A 60 -12.04 12.00 -14.52
N ILE A 61 -11.62 11.11 -15.41
CA ILE A 61 -10.62 10.05 -15.18
C ILE A 61 -9.36 10.65 -14.53
N GLU A 62 -8.95 11.84 -14.95
CA GLU A 62 -7.77 12.53 -14.41
C GLU A 62 -7.93 12.84 -12.92
N THR A 63 -9.12 13.23 -12.48
CA THR A 63 -9.41 13.51 -11.06
C THR A 63 -9.31 12.23 -10.24
N MET A 64 -9.84 11.11 -10.74
CA MET A 64 -9.75 9.82 -10.05
C MET A 64 -8.31 9.27 -10.02
N LEU A 65 -7.53 9.49 -11.08
CA LEU A 65 -6.10 9.17 -11.09
C LEU A 65 -5.32 10.02 -10.09
N ASN A 66 -5.67 11.29 -9.94
CA ASN A 66 -5.07 12.16 -8.93
C ASN A 66 -5.42 11.72 -7.50
N LEU A 67 -6.67 11.28 -7.26
CA LEU A 67 -7.07 10.68 -5.98
C LEU A 67 -6.34 9.37 -5.68
N PHE A 68 -6.12 8.54 -6.69
CA PHE A 68 -5.30 7.34 -6.56
C PHE A 68 -3.86 7.68 -6.18
N LYS A 69 -3.24 8.65 -6.86
CA LYS A 69 -1.89 9.12 -6.54
C LYS A 69 -1.81 9.68 -5.12
N SER A 70 -2.79 10.46 -4.68
CA SER A 70 -2.76 11.08 -3.35
C SER A 70 -3.02 10.09 -2.20
N LEU A 71 -3.91 9.10 -2.40
CA LEU A 71 -4.34 8.20 -1.32
C LEU A 71 -3.56 6.88 -1.26
N VAL A 72 -3.26 6.29 -2.41
CA VAL A 72 -2.66 4.95 -2.52
C VAL A 72 -1.17 5.04 -2.78
N ARG A 73 -0.75 5.83 -3.76
CA ARG A 73 0.67 5.93 -4.14
C ARG A 73 1.52 6.49 -3.00
N THR A 74 1.05 7.51 -2.28
CA THR A 74 1.76 8.08 -1.12
C THR A 74 2.11 7.04 -0.06
N ILE A 75 1.22 6.09 0.22
CA ILE A 75 1.47 5.02 1.21
C ILE A 75 2.52 4.04 0.70
N ILE A 76 2.42 3.64 -0.56
CA ILE A 76 3.35 2.68 -1.18
C ILE A 76 4.74 3.31 -1.28
N THR A 77 4.85 4.54 -1.76
CA THR A 77 6.13 5.25 -1.92
C THR A 77 6.81 5.54 -0.58
N TYR A 78 6.03 5.80 0.48
CA TYR A 78 6.60 5.93 1.81
C TYR A 78 7.14 4.58 2.34
N GLY A 79 6.38 3.49 2.15
CA GLY A 79 6.79 2.16 2.57
C GLY A 79 7.92 1.56 1.72
N SER A 80 8.09 1.98 0.46
CA SER A 80 9.04 1.38 -0.48
C SER A 80 10.50 1.53 -0.02
N HIS A 81 10.86 2.64 0.63
CA HIS A 81 12.20 2.83 1.17
C HIS A 81 12.54 1.82 2.27
N THR A 82 11.55 1.40 3.06
CA THR A 82 11.75 0.38 4.10
C THR A 82 11.80 -1.04 3.53
N LEU A 83 11.20 -1.26 2.36
CA LEU A 83 11.10 -2.54 1.68
C LEU A 83 12.28 -2.85 0.76
N LEU A 84 13.32 -2.02 0.74
CA LEU A 84 14.54 -2.26 -0.07
C LEU A 84 15.18 -3.62 0.20
N THR A 85 15.04 -4.15 1.42
CA THR A 85 15.56 -5.47 1.83
C THR A 85 14.53 -6.59 1.69
N ALA A 86 13.34 -6.30 1.16
CA ALA A 86 12.25 -7.26 1.08
C ALA A 86 12.40 -8.21 -0.12
N ASN A 87 11.94 -9.45 0.06
CA ASN A 87 11.90 -10.44 -1.02
C ASN A 87 10.92 -10.05 -2.13
N ASP A 88 11.12 -10.58 -3.33
CA ASP A 88 10.27 -10.32 -4.51
C ASP A 88 8.78 -10.62 -4.28
N ASN A 89 8.46 -11.64 -3.48
CA ASN A 89 7.08 -11.95 -3.08
C ASN A 89 6.35 -10.78 -2.39
N VAL A 90 7.10 -9.90 -1.71
CA VAL A 90 6.57 -8.70 -1.06
C VAL A 90 6.19 -7.65 -2.08
N TRP A 91 7.08 -7.43 -3.05
CA TRP A 91 6.86 -6.52 -4.17
C TRP A 91 5.69 -6.95 -5.04
N GLU A 92 5.57 -8.25 -5.32
CA GLU A 92 4.45 -8.80 -6.10
C GLU A 92 3.10 -8.55 -5.41
N ARG A 93 3.01 -8.74 -4.09
CA ARG A 93 1.77 -8.45 -3.33
C ARG A 93 1.38 -6.98 -3.35
N LEU A 94 2.36 -6.08 -3.26
CA LEU A 94 2.12 -4.65 -3.37
C LEU A 94 1.64 -4.28 -4.77
N GLN A 95 2.27 -4.84 -5.81
CA GLN A 95 1.86 -4.65 -7.20
C GLN A 95 0.41 -5.12 -7.42
N ILE A 96 0.05 -6.30 -6.92
CA ILE A 96 -1.33 -6.83 -7.00
C ILE A 96 -2.32 -5.86 -6.33
N THR A 97 -1.95 -5.31 -5.17
CA THR A 97 -2.80 -4.37 -4.43
C THR A 97 -2.94 -3.03 -5.16
N GLN A 98 -1.86 -2.52 -5.75
CA GLN A 98 -1.87 -1.32 -6.58
C GLN A 98 -2.73 -1.50 -7.84
N ASN A 99 -2.62 -2.65 -8.51
CA ASN A 99 -3.43 -2.98 -9.67
C ASN A 99 -4.92 -3.08 -9.32
N LYS A 100 -5.27 -3.63 -8.15
CA LYS A 100 -6.67 -3.64 -7.64
C LYS A 100 -7.22 -2.22 -7.45
N ALA A 101 -6.39 -1.30 -6.95
CA ALA A 101 -6.76 0.10 -6.76
C ALA A 101 -6.97 0.82 -8.11
N LEU A 102 -6.07 0.62 -9.07
CA LEU A 102 -6.21 1.17 -10.42
C LEU A 102 -7.47 0.67 -11.14
N ARG A 103 -7.75 -0.63 -11.07
CA ARG A 103 -8.99 -1.18 -11.66
C ARG A 103 -10.24 -0.55 -11.05
N ALA A 104 -10.22 -0.28 -9.75
CA ALA A 104 -11.33 0.40 -9.07
C ALA A 104 -11.54 1.84 -9.56
N VAL A 105 -10.45 2.53 -9.92
CA VAL A 105 -10.46 3.91 -10.44
C VAL A 105 -10.90 3.95 -11.90
N LEU A 106 -10.41 3.01 -12.72
CA LEU A 106 -10.72 2.91 -14.14
C LEU A 106 -12.10 2.29 -14.42
N GLY A 107 -12.75 1.70 -13.40
CA GLY A 107 -14.02 0.99 -13.58
C GLY A 107 -13.92 -0.32 -14.38
N VAL A 108 -12.71 -0.89 -14.47
CA VAL A 108 -12.40 -2.03 -15.34
C VAL A 108 -12.60 -3.36 -14.59
N PRO A 109 -13.07 -4.43 -15.27
CA PRO A 109 -13.26 -5.73 -14.65
C PRO A 109 -11.97 -6.40 -14.16
N PHE A 110 -12.12 -7.40 -13.29
CA PHE A 110 -11.01 -8.04 -12.56
C PHE A 110 -10.00 -8.80 -13.46
N TYR A 111 -10.42 -9.25 -14.65
CA TYR A 111 -9.59 -10.04 -15.56
C TYR A 111 -8.75 -9.18 -16.51
N THR A 112 -8.93 -7.86 -16.53
CA THR A 112 -8.12 -6.98 -17.38
C THR A 112 -6.73 -6.81 -16.75
N PHE A 113 -5.71 -7.06 -17.55
CA PHE A 113 -4.32 -6.77 -17.21
C PHE A 113 -4.14 -5.24 -17.19
N VAL A 114 -3.74 -4.72 -16.04
CA VAL A 114 -3.42 -3.30 -15.84
C VAL A 114 -2.10 -3.30 -15.10
N TYR A 115 -1.07 -2.70 -15.67
CA TYR A 115 0.21 -2.50 -15.02
C TYR A 115 0.34 -1.05 -14.59
N ALA A 116 0.42 -0.83 -13.27
CA ALA A 116 0.95 0.42 -12.74
C ALA A 116 2.47 0.32 -12.72
N ASP A 117 3.17 1.12 -13.51
CA ASP A 117 4.59 1.30 -13.24
C ASP A 117 4.79 2.16 -11.99
N ILE A 118 5.97 2.09 -11.38
CA ILE A 118 6.34 2.82 -10.15
C ILE A 118 6.19 4.35 -10.37
N ASP A 119 6.28 4.78 -11.63
CA ASP A 119 6.12 6.16 -12.09
C ASP A 119 4.66 6.61 -12.29
N GLY A 120 3.69 5.69 -12.23
CA GLY A 120 2.26 5.99 -12.35
C GLY A 120 1.77 6.16 -13.78
N THR A 121 2.53 5.68 -14.77
CA THR A 121 2.12 5.58 -16.17
C THR A 121 1.34 4.29 -16.37
N LEU A 122 0.14 4.38 -16.95
CA LEU A 122 -0.65 3.22 -17.38
C LEU A 122 -0.08 2.71 -18.71
N ARG A 123 0.26 1.43 -18.80
CA ARG A 123 0.53 0.72 -20.05
C ARG A 123 -0.40 -0.49 -20.18
#